data_AF-A0A031LJM7-F1
#
_entry.id   AF-A0A031LJM7-F1
#
_cell.length_a   1.000
_cell.length_b   1.000
_cell.length_c   1.000
_cell.angle_alpha   90.00
_cell.angle_beta   90.00
_cell.angle_gamma   90.00
#
_symmetry.space_group_name_H-M   'P 1'
#
loop_
_entity.id
_entity.type
_entity.pdbx_description
1 polymer ?
#
loop_
_entity_poly.entity_id
_entity_poly.type
_entity_poly.pdbx_seq_one_letter_code
_entity_poly.pdbx_strand_id
1 'polypeptide(L)'
;MIKTKRFSLLILTTAVGFPCFAMQPLDDQSLSSTTGQDGISIGIGMDKIQFTQAAIIDQDGIKDPILGKNYSQAAGLVVAGPTGNPIQVQFLGHTPGSSTINAKIDTDGGNGTPYANIGITFAEQITGFKLSPFALYIASSNQVSGTTQTKSIYNDLKQLVPGVAKILEIGSTDRNFEITLNQSQRPQINVQLGNVPQGYMVQFGGAIQSICGTGSGCPIAFVSGNSSAKFDFQAKATDQNNGFSLSGFHAGVAPSGIYIGNTGQSSKMNVGLNNVMLGREGASSPTVFNGLANGSMGSFGAIGTSVKDLKVNINGL
;
A
#
# COMPACT_ATOMS: atom_id res chain seq x y z
N MET A 1 64.67 41.83 56.15
CA MET A 1 65.76 41.23 55.35
C MET A 1 65.48 39.73 55.22
N ILE A 2 65.12 39.27 54.00
CA ILE A 2 65.36 37.95 53.38
C ILE A 2 64.98 36.70 54.25
N LYS A 3 64.03 35.83 53.87
CA LYS A 3 64.23 34.77 52.87
C LYS A 3 62.94 34.04 52.45
N THR A 4 62.93 33.79 51.15
CA THR A 4 62.12 32.96 50.26
C THR A 4 62.23 31.45 50.52
N LYS A 5 61.20 30.69 50.11
CA LYS A 5 61.19 29.40 49.33
C LYS A 5 59.94 28.58 49.72
N ARG A 6 58.94 28.37 48.84
CA ARG A 6 58.81 27.42 47.71
C ARG A 6 58.66 25.93 48.10
N PHE A 7 57.59 25.33 47.55
CA PHE A 7 57.33 23.92 47.17
C PHE A 7 56.76 22.91 48.20
N SER A 8 55.48 22.57 47.96
CA SER A 8 54.77 21.28 47.96
C SER A 8 55.17 20.15 48.93
N LEU A 9 54.17 19.64 49.68
CA LEU A 9 53.97 18.19 49.88
C LEU A 9 52.51 17.86 50.26
N LEU A 10 51.92 16.95 49.48
CA LEU A 10 50.63 16.27 49.63
C LEU A 10 50.74 15.16 50.70
N ILE A 11 49.62 14.79 51.36
CA ILE A 11 49.25 13.52 52.07
C ILE A 11 48.48 13.90 53.36
N LEU A 12 47.39 13.29 53.80
CA LEU A 12 46.41 12.29 53.35
C LEU A 12 45.40 12.18 54.53
N THR A 13 44.16 11.83 54.24
CA THR A 13 43.13 11.22 55.12
C THR A 13 42.34 12.04 56.16
N THR A 14 41.05 12.20 55.82
CA THR A 14 39.84 11.86 56.59
C THR A 14 39.35 12.77 57.73
N ALA A 15 38.37 13.61 57.41
CA ALA A 15 37.19 13.81 58.24
C ALA A 15 35.98 14.20 57.36
N VAL A 16 35.22 13.17 56.98
CA VAL A 16 33.78 13.13 56.69
C VAL A 16 33.03 14.47 56.58
N GLY A 17 32.96 15.00 55.36
CA GLY A 17 31.82 15.77 54.89
C GLY A 17 31.29 15.05 53.66
N PHE A 18 30.23 14.25 53.82
CA PHE A 18 29.54 13.64 52.68
C PHE A 18 29.03 14.76 51.78
N PRO A 19 29.45 14.90 50.51
CA PRO A 19 28.55 15.48 49.53
C PRO A 19 27.44 14.45 49.37
N CYS A 20 26.30 14.69 50.01
CA CYS A 20 25.05 14.14 49.53
C CYS A 20 24.89 14.68 48.11
N PHE A 21 25.38 13.92 47.11
CA PHE A 21 24.85 14.02 45.77
C PHE A 21 23.42 13.52 45.89
N ALA A 22 22.51 14.43 46.22
CA ALA A 22 21.10 14.24 45.93
C ALA A 22 21.06 14.02 44.42
N MET A 23 20.92 12.76 44.00
CA MET A 23 20.44 12.47 42.66
C MET A 23 19.06 13.10 42.60
N GLN A 24 19.00 14.26 41.97
CA GLN A 24 17.76 14.93 41.63
C GLN A 24 16.85 13.87 41.01
N PRO A 25 15.59 13.71 41.46
CA PRO A 25 14.67 12.86 40.75
C PRO A 25 14.69 13.32 39.31
N LEU A 26 15.14 12.43 38.42
CA LEU A 26 14.91 12.53 37.00
C LEU A 26 13.39 12.49 36.85
N ASP A 27 12.79 13.66 37.01
CA ASP A 27 11.42 13.95 36.66
C ASP A 27 11.32 13.62 35.17
N ASP A 28 10.51 12.64 34.78
CA ASP A 28 10.33 12.26 33.38
C ASP A 28 9.94 13.49 32.51
N GLN A 29 9.39 14.53 33.14
CA GLN A 29 9.14 15.84 32.52
C GLN A 29 10.42 16.58 32.13
N SER A 30 11.50 16.44 32.91
CA SER A 30 12.82 16.99 32.64
C SER A 30 13.58 16.20 31.57
N LEU A 31 13.35 14.88 31.44
CA LEU A 31 13.84 14.09 30.31
C LEU A 31 13.07 14.41 29.03
N SER A 32 11.75 14.61 29.10
CA SER A 32 10.93 15.06 27.95
C SER A 32 11.34 16.46 27.46
N SER A 33 11.67 17.38 28.36
CA SER A 33 12.15 18.73 28.00
C SER A 33 13.64 18.81 27.67
N THR A 34 14.49 17.93 28.22
CA THR A 34 15.93 17.85 27.88
C THR A 34 16.19 17.02 26.62
N THR A 35 15.24 16.17 26.21
CA THR A 35 15.32 15.48 24.91
C THR A 35 14.82 16.32 23.75
N GLY A 36 14.15 17.47 23.97
CA GLY A 36 13.75 18.40 22.91
C GLY A 36 13.33 17.67 21.65
N GLN A 37 12.46 16.68 21.79
CA GLN A 37 12.26 15.64 20.78
C GLN A 37 11.53 16.26 19.58
N ASP A 38 12.29 16.88 18.68
CA ASP A 38 12.00 16.76 17.26
C ASP A 38 11.78 15.26 17.03
N GLY A 39 10.53 14.89 16.77
CA GLY A 39 10.09 13.51 16.76
C GLY A 39 11.01 12.53 16.02
N ILE A 40 10.85 11.23 16.29
CA ILE A 40 11.67 10.18 15.70
C ILE A 40 11.49 10.14 14.18
N SER A 41 12.59 10.36 13.45
CA SER A 41 12.63 10.21 11.99
C SER A 41 13.25 8.87 11.59
N ILE A 42 12.52 8.05 10.84
CA ILE A 42 12.95 6.72 10.38
C ILE A 42 12.92 6.70 8.85
N GLY A 43 14.04 6.39 8.22
CA GLY A 43 14.12 6.10 6.79
C GLY A 43 14.24 4.59 6.57
N ILE A 44 13.31 4.00 5.80
CA ILE A 44 13.32 2.58 5.46
C ILE A 44 13.74 2.43 4.00
N GLY A 45 14.90 1.82 3.77
CA GLY A 45 15.37 1.46 2.42
C GLY A 45 14.90 0.07 2.04
N MET A 46 14.08 -0.03 0.99
CA MET A 46 13.62 -1.30 0.43
C MET A 46 13.80 -1.26 -1.08
N ASP A 47 14.57 -2.20 -1.62
CA ASP A 47 14.76 -2.31 -3.08
C ASP A 47 13.46 -2.77 -3.77
N LYS A 48 12.79 -3.76 -3.18
CA LYS A 48 11.52 -4.31 -3.63
C LYS A 48 10.85 -5.12 -2.53
N ILE A 49 9.53 -5.27 -2.64
CA ILE A 49 8.76 -6.24 -1.87
C ILE A 49 8.41 -7.39 -2.82
N GLN A 50 8.68 -8.63 -2.43
CA GLN A 50 8.44 -9.80 -3.28
C GLN A 50 7.76 -10.92 -2.52
N PHE A 51 6.75 -11.53 -3.14
CA PHE A 51 6.08 -12.73 -2.66
C PHE A 51 5.59 -13.58 -3.84
N THR A 52 5.54 -14.89 -3.65
CA THR A 52 5.11 -15.82 -4.71
C THR A 52 3.59 -15.91 -4.79
N GLN A 53 2.95 -16.02 -3.63
CA GLN A 53 1.50 -16.03 -3.50
C GLN A 53 1.09 -15.50 -2.12
N ALA A 54 -0.13 -14.96 -2.04
CA ALA A 54 -0.84 -14.68 -0.80
C ALA A 54 -2.26 -15.21 -0.93
N ALA A 55 -2.85 -15.71 0.14
CA ALA A 55 -4.19 -16.31 0.10
C ALA A 55 -5.01 -15.94 1.33
N ILE A 56 -6.29 -15.67 1.12
CA ILE A 56 -7.32 -15.68 2.16
C ILE A 56 -8.03 -17.02 2.04
N ILE A 57 -8.07 -17.77 3.14
CA ILE A 57 -8.59 -19.14 3.15
C ILE A 57 -9.77 -19.19 4.10
N ASP A 58 -10.91 -19.56 3.54
CA ASP A 58 -12.07 -20.03 4.29
C ASP A 58 -11.83 -21.52 4.60
N GLN A 59 -11.79 -21.88 5.88
CA GLN A 59 -11.46 -23.24 6.31
C GLN A 59 -12.69 -24.14 6.47
N ASP A 60 -13.84 -23.56 6.79
CA ASP A 60 -15.07 -24.28 7.13
C ASP A 60 -16.21 -24.06 6.14
N GLY A 61 -16.06 -23.12 5.22
CA GLY A 61 -17.01 -22.89 4.14
C GLY A 61 -18.29 -22.20 4.59
N ILE A 62 -19.27 -22.17 3.70
CA ILE A 62 -20.57 -21.54 3.97
C ILE A 62 -21.55 -22.62 4.46
N LYS A 63 -22.09 -22.42 5.67
CA LYS A 63 -23.00 -23.37 6.34
C LYS A 63 -24.34 -23.53 5.62
N ASP A 64 -24.89 -22.43 5.12
CA ASP A 64 -26.16 -22.43 4.42
C ASP A 64 -25.97 -22.69 2.92
N PRO A 65 -26.72 -23.63 2.32
CA PRO A 65 -26.64 -23.88 0.89
C PRO A 65 -26.95 -22.63 0.07
N ILE A 66 -26.07 -22.30 -0.88
CA ILE A 66 -26.29 -21.23 -1.85
C ILE A 66 -26.80 -21.87 -3.14
N LEU A 67 -27.96 -21.42 -3.63
CA LEU A 67 -28.58 -21.96 -4.86
C LEU A 67 -28.73 -23.49 -4.85
N GLY A 68 -29.03 -24.07 -3.68
CA GLY A 68 -29.18 -25.52 -3.50
C GLY A 68 -27.87 -26.31 -3.52
N LYS A 69 -26.72 -25.64 -3.51
CA LYS A 69 -25.39 -26.27 -3.46
C LYS A 69 -24.74 -26.06 -2.10
N ASN A 70 -24.11 -27.12 -1.60
CA ASN A 70 -23.35 -27.09 -0.36
C ASN A 70 -21.92 -26.62 -0.63
N TYR A 71 -21.47 -25.62 0.15
CA TYR A 71 -20.14 -25.03 0.10
C TYR A 71 -19.41 -25.13 1.45
N SER A 72 -19.67 -26.17 2.24
CA SER A 72 -19.09 -26.41 3.57
C SER A 72 -17.66 -26.96 3.53
N GLN A 73 -16.94 -26.76 2.44
CA GLN A 73 -15.55 -27.18 2.30
C GLN A 73 -14.66 -25.96 2.19
N ALA A 74 -13.41 -26.11 2.60
CA ALA A 74 -12.43 -25.05 2.49
C ALA A 74 -12.30 -24.51 1.06
N ALA A 75 -12.04 -23.22 0.93
CA ALA A 75 -11.77 -22.57 -0.34
C ALA A 75 -10.86 -21.36 -0.13
N GLY A 76 -10.14 -20.97 -1.17
CA GLY A 76 -9.16 -19.88 -1.07
C GLY A 76 -9.28 -18.89 -2.20
N LEU A 77 -9.22 -17.60 -1.85
CA LEU A 77 -8.90 -16.54 -2.79
C LEU A 77 -7.39 -16.32 -2.77
N VAL A 78 -6.73 -16.60 -3.88
CA VAL A 78 -5.27 -16.57 -3.99
C VAL A 78 -4.84 -15.49 -4.97
N VAL A 79 -3.90 -14.66 -4.56
CA VAL A 79 -3.17 -13.73 -5.42
C VAL A 79 -1.80 -14.32 -5.70
N ALA A 80 -1.44 -14.48 -6.98
CA ALA A 80 -0.14 -15.01 -7.37
C ALA A 80 0.33 -14.44 -8.72
N GLY A 81 1.64 -14.42 -8.92
CA GLY A 81 2.20 -14.05 -10.23
C GLY A 81 1.93 -15.16 -11.26
N PRO A 82 1.87 -14.83 -12.56
CA PRO A 82 1.61 -15.80 -13.61
C PRO A 82 2.73 -16.86 -13.64
N THR A 83 2.34 -18.11 -13.90
CA THR A 83 3.26 -19.26 -14.03
C THR A 83 4.23 -19.39 -12.84
N GLY A 84 3.73 -19.13 -11.63
CA GLY A 84 4.51 -19.23 -10.39
C GLY A 84 5.71 -18.27 -10.29
N ASN A 85 5.71 -17.19 -11.09
CA ASN A 85 6.67 -16.11 -10.93
C ASN A 85 6.32 -15.25 -9.71
N PRO A 86 7.29 -14.71 -8.96
CA PRO A 86 6.99 -13.84 -7.85
C PRO A 86 6.36 -12.52 -8.29
N ILE A 87 5.39 -12.04 -7.52
CA ILE A 87 4.88 -10.67 -7.59
C ILE A 87 5.92 -9.77 -6.94
N GLN A 88 6.30 -8.70 -7.62
CA GLN A 88 7.24 -7.71 -7.11
C GLN A 88 6.58 -6.35 -7.10
N VAL A 89 6.66 -5.65 -5.98
CA VAL A 89 6.45 -4.20 -5.90
C VAL A 89 7.81 -3.55 -6.01
N GLN A 90 8.05 -2.85 -7.11
CA GLN A 90 9.28 -2.14 -7.39
C GLN A 90 9.06 -0.65 -7.21
N PHE A 91 9.96 0.02 -6.49
CA PHE A 91 9.93 1.47 -6.32
C PHE A 91 10.77 2.12 -7.43
N LEU A 92 10.13 2.96 -8.24
CA LEU A 92 10.78 3.61 -9.37
C LEU A 92 11.66 4.76 -8.88
N GLY A 93 12.89 4.84 -9.42
CA GLY A 93 13.87 5.85 -9.03
C GLY A 93 14.64 5.54 -7.74
N HIS A 94 14.39 4.40 -7.11
CA HIS A 94 15.17 3.95 -5.95
C HIS A 94 16.64 3.69 -6.29
N THR A 95 17.52 4.07 -5.37
CA THR A 95 18.97 3.82 -5.44
C THR A 95 19.39 2.94 -4.26
N PRO A 96 20.16 1.85 -4.46
CA PRO A 96 20.62 1.00 -3.36
C PRO A 96 21.26 1.82 -2.23
N GLY A 97 20.85 1.57 -0.99
CA GLY A 97 21.32 2.28 0.20
C GLY A 97 20.58 3.59 0.53
N SER A 98 19.62 4.02 -0.29
CA SER A 98 18.74 5.16 0.02
C SER A 98 17.43 4.71 0.69
N SER A 99 16.83 5.61 1.49
CA SER A 99 15.48 5.37 2.04
C SER A 99 14.44 5.45 0.93
N THR A 100 13.44 4.59 0.96
CA THR A 100 12.32 4.56 -0.01
C THR A 100 11.09 5.22 0.59
N ILE A 101 10.88 4.99 1.88
CA ILE A 101 9.81 5.55 2.71
C ILE A 101 10.45 6.21 3.91
N ASN A 102 9.97 7.40 4.27
CA ASN A 102 10.36 8.13 5.47
C ASN A 102 9.15 8.27 6.37
N ALA A 103 9.33 7.99 7.66
CA ALA A 103 8.36 8.23 8.71
C ALA A 103 8.91 9.28 9.69
N LYS A 104 8.09 10.26 10.06
CA LYS A 104 8.34 11.19 11.16
C LYS A 104 7.28 10.97 12.23
N ILE A 105 7.70 10.58 13.42
CA ILE A 105 6.82 10.21 14.53
C ILE A 105 6.99 11.23 15.63
N ASP A 106 5.92 11.90 15.99
CA ASP A 106 5.91 12.91 17.04
C ASP A 106 4.75 12.65 18.02
N THR A 107 4.92 13.03 19.28
CA THR A 107 3.91 12.91 20.33
C THR A 107 3.76 14.25 21.02
N ASP A 108 2.52 14.69 21.19
CA ASP A 108 2.19 15.95 21.87
C ASP A 108 1.26 15.68 23.06
N GLY A 109 1.44 16.40 24.15
CA GLY A 109 0.58 16.31 25.35
C GLY A 109 -0.82 16.89 25.13
N GLY A 110 -1.04 17.65 24.06
CA GLY A 110 -2.33 18.10 23.57
C GLY A 110 -3.21 18.76 24.62
N ASN A 111 -2.69 19.70 25.43
CA ASN A 111 -3.41 20.31 26.55
C ASN A 111 -4.12 19.30 27.49
N GLY A 112 -3.48 18.14 27.75
CA GLY A 112 -4.05 17.05 28.56
C GLY A 112 -4.83 15.99 27.76
N THR A 113 -4.86 16.13 26.44
CA THR A 113 -5.42 15.14 25.51
C THR A 113 -4.31 14.68 24.55
N PRO A 114 -3.43 13.78 25.00
CA PRO A 114 -2.24 13.42 24.25
C PRO A 114 -2.57 12.75 22.93
N TYR A 115 -1.71 12.98 21.93
CA TYR A 115 -1.79 12.33 20.64
C TYR A 115 -0.41 12.02 20.07
N ALA A 116 -0.35 11.02 19.19
CA ALA A 116 0.81 10.68 18.39
C ALA A 116 0.51 10.92 16.92
N ASN A 117 1.39 11.61 16.22
CA ASN A 117 1.35 11.83 14.78
C ASN A 117 2.45 11.04 14.10
N ILE A 118 2.11 10.34 13.02
CA ILE A 118 3.03 9.57 12.21
C ILE A 118 2.87 10.04 10.77
N GLY A 119 3.79 10.91 10.34
CA GLY A 119 3.87 11.39 8.97
C GLY A 119 4.71 10.46 8.10
N ILE A 120 4.09 9.82 7.11
CA ILE A 120 4.71 8.88 6.18
C ILE A 120 4.79 9.53 4.81
N THR A 121 5.97 9.50 4.19
CA THR A 121 6.23 10.07 2.86
C THR A 121 7.13 9.17 2.03
N PHE A 122 7.04 9.27 0.71
CA PHE A 122 8.04 8.68 -0.18
C PHE A 122 9.29 9.55 -0.23
N ALA A 123 10.45 8.91 -0.36
CA ALA A 123 11.73 9.62 -0.48
C ALA A 123 11.88 10.36 -1.82
N GLU A 124 12.86 11.26 -1.90
CA GLU A 124 12.95 12.28 -2.96
C GLU A 124 13.23 11.73 -4.37
N GLN A 125 13.89 10.60 -4.45
CA GLN A 125 14.20 9.90 -5.68
C GLN A 125 13.03 9.02 -6.18
N ILE A 126 12.05 8.74 -5.32
CA ILE A 126 10.94 7.85 -5.68
C ILE A 126 9.93 8.58 -6.56
N THR A 127 9.72 8.04 -7.76
CA THR A 127 8.86 8.63 -8.80
C THR A 127 7.55 7.88 -8.99
N GLY A 128 7.45 6.69 -8.41
CA GLY A 128 6.36 5.76 -8.66
C GLY A 128 6.62 4.41 -8.06
N PHE A 129 5.66 3.51 -8.25
CA PHE A 129 5.87 2.11 -8.01
C PHE A 129 5.15 1.28 -9.07
N LYS A 130 5.74 0.12 -9.34
CA LYS A 130 5.36 -0.78 -10.42
C LYS A 130 5.18 -2.18 -9.86
N LEU A 131 4.06 -2.81 -10.19
CA LEU A 131 3.75 -4.18 -9.79
C LEU A 131 4.03 -5.12 -10.97
N SER A 132 4.82 -6.17 -10.73
CA SER A 132 4.91 -7.29 -11.68
C SER A 132 3.51 -7.84 -12.01
N PRO A 133 3.30 -8.45 -13.19
CA PRO A 133 1.99 -8.98 -13.55
C PRO A 133 1.52 -9.97 -12.50
N PHE A 134 0.24 -9.93 -12.17
CA PHE A 134 -0.34 -10.81 -11.17
C PHE A 134 -1.78 -11.16 -11.54
N ALA A 135 -2.30 -12.18 -10.88
CA ALA A 135 -3.65 -12.65 -11.11
C ALA A 135 -4.31 -13.09 -9.80
N LEU A 136 -5.64 -13.06 -9.80
CA LEU A 136 -6.46 -13.65 -8.76
C LEU A 136 -6.98 -15.01 -9.21
N TYR A 137 -6.98 -15.93 -8.26
CA TYR A 137 -7.37 -17.32 -8.44
C TYR A 137 -8.33 -17.74 -7.33
N ILE A 138 -9.23 -18.66 -7.67
CA ILE A 138 -10.02 -19.40 -6.71
C ILE A 138 -9.44 -20.81 -6.62
N ALA A 139 -9.10 -21.24 -5.41
CA ALA A 139 -8.57 -22.56 -5.12
C ALA A 139 -9.60 -23.39 -4.35
N SER A 140 -9.82 -24.63 -4.79
CA SER A 140 -10.70 -25.59 -4.10
C SER A 140 -10.06 -26.13 -2.81
N SER A 141 -10.86 -26.85 -2.01
CA SER A 141 -10.48 -27.40 -0.70
C SER A 141 -9.18 -28.20 -0.67
N ASN A 142 -8.86 -28.91 -1.74
CA ASN A 142 -7.62 -29.69 -1.83
C ASN A 142 -6.39 -28.85 -2.22
N GLN A 143 -6.58 -27.60 -2.62
CA GLN A 143 -5.55 -26.70 -3.16
C GLN A 143 -5.26 -25.48 -2.28
N VAL A 144 -5.87 -25.40 -1.10
CA VAL A 144 -5.57 -24.38 -0.10
C VAL A 144 -4.55 -24.89 0.93
N SER A 145 -3.75 -23.97 1.47
CA SER A 145 -2.84 -24.25 2.58
C SER A 145 -3.63 -24.60 3.86
N GLY A 146 -3.08 -25.52 4.65
CA GLY A 146 -3.59 -25.84 5.99
C GLY A 146 -2.68 -25.27 7.08
N THR A 147 -3.00 -25.56 8.34
CA THR A 147 -2.21 -25.13 9.50
C THR A 147 -0.81 -25.73 9.57
N THR A 148 -0.58 -26.86 8.92
CA THR A 148 0.69 -27.60 8.95
C THR A 148 1.39 -27.72 7.58
N GLN A 149 0.74 -27.31 6.50
CA GLN A 149 1.30 -27.40 5.14
C GLN A 149 0.89 -26.21 4.27
N THR A 150 1.89 -25.60 3.63
CA THR A 150 1.70 -24.59 2.60
C THR A 150 1.60 -25.25 1.23
N LYS A 151 0.56 -24.91 0.46
CA LYS A 151 0.37 -25.40 -0.91
C LYS A 151 0.57 -24.29 -1.93
N SER A 152 1.26 -24.64 -3.01
CA SER A 152 1.35 -23.81 -4.21
C SER A 152 0.16 -24.11 -5.13
N ILE A 153 -0.42 -23.06 -5.73
CA ILE A 153 -1.44 -23.22 -6.79
C ILE A 153 -0.83 -23.64 -8.14
N TYR A 154 0.50 -23.72 -8.22
CA TYR A 154 1.25 -24.20 -9.38
C TYR A 154 1.97 -25.50 -9.06
N ASN A 155 2.02 -26.41 -10.03
CA ASN A 155 2.89 -27.58 -10.00
C ASN A 155 4.35 -27.20 -10.34
N ASP A 156 5.25 -28.18 -10.30
CA ASP A 156 6.68 -27.98 -10.60
C ASP A 156 6.92 -27.53 -12.06
N LEU A 157 5.99 -27.84 -12.97
CA LEU A 157 5.99 -27.39 -14.36
C LEU A 157 5.39 -25.97 -14.53
N LYS A 158 5.12 -25.26 -13.43
CA LYS A 158 4.55 -23.89 -13.42
C LYS A 158 3.16 -23.79 -14.05
N GLN A 159 2.42 -24.89 -14.07
CA GLN A 159 1.03 -24.95 -14.53
C GLN A 159 0.08 -24.94 -13.32
N LEU A 160 -1.13 -24.40 -13.49
CA LEU A 160 -2.14 -24.44 -12.44
C LEU A 160 -2.50 -25.88 -12.09
N VAL A 161 -2.55 -26.18 -10.80
CA VAL A 161 -2.99 -27.48 -10.31
C VAL A 161 -4.51 -27.66 -10.54
N PRO A 162 -4.98 -28.90 -10.75
CA PRO A 162 -6.42 -29.15 -10.88
C PRO A 162 -7.20 -28.66 -9.66
N GLY A 163 -8.31 -27.94 -9.91
CA GLY A 163 -9.12 -27.33 -8.86
C GLY A 163 -8.76 -25.87 -8.54
N VAL A 164 -7.83 -25.27 -9.29
CA VAL A 164 -7.59 -23.82 -9.27
C VAL A 164 -8.09 -23.19 -10.56
N ALA A 165 -8.85 -22.11 -10.45
CA ALA A 165 -9.35 -21.32 -11.57
C ALA A 165 -8.86 -19.88 -11.48
N LYS A 166 -8.40 -19.33 -12.60
CA LYS A 166 -8.03 -17.91 -12.72
C LYS A 166 -9.27 -17.08 -13.01
N ILE A 167 -9.42 -15.95 -12.33
CA ILE A 167 -10.60 -15.07 -12.47
C ILE A 167 -10.25 -13.64 -12.92
N LEU A 168 -9.04 -13.16 -12.61
CA LEU A 168 -8.60 -11.82 -12.98
C LEU A 168 -7.10 -11.84 -13.28
N GLU A 169 -6.69 -11.15 -14.33
CA GLU A 169 -5.30 -10.83 -14.66
C GLU A 169 -5.10 -9.33 -14.63
N ILE A 170 -3.98 -8.87 -14.08
CA ILE A 170 -3.60 -7.47 -14.00
C ILE A 170 -2.14 -7.31 -14.46
N GLY A 171 -1.97 -6.44 -15.45
CA GLY A 171 -0.68 -6.11 -16.06
C GLY A 171 -0.18 -7.18 -17.02
N SER A 172 0.83 -6.81 -17.81
CA SER A 172 1.65 -7.73 -18.61
C SER A 172 3.13 -7.39 -18.43
N THR A 173 4.02 -8.23 -18.93
CA THR A 173 5.48 -8.02 -18.84
C THR A 173 5.91 -6.64 -19.33
N ASP A 174 5.25 -6.14 -20.39
CA ASP A 174 5.58 -4.84 -20.99
C ASP A 174 4.72 -3.69 -20.46
N ARG A 175 3.57 -4.00 -19.85
CA ARG A 175 2.58 -3.00 -19.38
C ARG A 175 2.10 -3.39 -17.99
N ASN A 176 2.95 -3.19 -17.01
CA ASN A 176 2.63 -3.46 -15.62
C ASN A 176 1.57 -2.52 -15.07
N PHE A 177 0.96 -2.92 -13.96
CA PHE A 177 0.24 -1.95 -13.15
C PHE A 177 1.25 -1.01 -12.50
N GLU A 178 1.07 0.29 -12.70
CA GLU A 178 2.02 1.31 -12.25
C GLU A 178 1.26 2.50 -11.69
N ILE A 179 1.78 3.08 -10.61
CA ILE A 179 1.33 4.37 -10.10
C ILE A 179 2.51 5.32 -10.18
N THR A 180 2.32 6.44 -10.88
CA THR A 180 3.31 7.52 -10.97
C THR A 180 2.95 8.60 -9.96
N LEU A 181 3.90 9.01 -9.13
CA LEU A 181 3.72 10.06 -8.12
C LEU A 181 3.95 11.44 -8.74
N ASN A 182 3.35 12.48 -8.16
CA ASN A 182 3.79 13.84 -8.45
C ASN A 182 5.07 14.14 -7.65
N GLN A 183 6.13 14.58 -8.33
CA GLN A 183 7.45 14.78 -7.70
C GLN A 183 7.52 16.05 -6.85
N SER A 184 6.72 17.07 -7.19
CA SER A 184 6.65 18.34 -6.44
C SER A 184 5.70 18.25 -5.25
N GLN A 185 4.72 17.35 -5.31
CA GLN A 185 3.71 17.11 -4.28
C GLN A 185 3.60 15.60 -4.00
N ARG A 186 4.66 14.99 -3.47
CA ARG A 186 4.66 13.53 -3.23
C ARG A 186 3.55 13.12 -2.29
N PRO A 187 2.92 11.95 -2.49
CA PRO A 187 1.94 11.42 -1.56
C PRO A 187 2.49 11.32 -0.14
N GLN A 188 1.65 11.75 0.79
CA GLN A 188 1.92 11.74 2.22
C GLN A 188 0.72 11.14 2.93
N ILE A 189 0.98 10.45 4.03
CA ILE A 189 -0.05 9.92 4.92
C ILE A 189 0.28 10.39 6.32
N ASN A 190 -0.65 11.04 6.99
CA ASN A 190 -0.54 11.27 8.43
C ASN A 190 -1.49 10.32 9.17
N VAL A 191 -0.95 9.55 10.10
CA VAL A 191 -1.74 8.74 11.03
C VAL A 191 -1.69 9.39 12.40
N GLN A 192 -2.84 9.70 12.97
CA GLN A 192 -2.99 10.28 14.30
C GLN A 192 -3.68 9.28 15.24
N LEU A 193 -3.05 9.04 16.39
CA LEU A 193 -3.54 8.15 17.45
C LEU A 193 -3.73 8.94 18.74
N GLY A 194 -4.70 8.55 19.57
CA GLY A 194 -5.04 9.26 20.80
C GLY A 194 -6.12 10.32 20.54
N ASN A 195 -5.91 11.54 21.03
CA ASN A 195 -6.77 12.65 20.62
C ASN A 195 -6.60 12.91 19.12
N VAL A 196 -7.68 13.27 18.42
CA VAL A 196 -7.63 13.48 16.96
C VAL A 196 -7.94 14.94 16.58
N PRO A 197 -7.10 15.94 16.97
CA PRO A 197 -7.29 17.34 16.56
C PRO A 197 -7.50 17.54 15.06
N GLN A 198 -6.93 16.67 14.21
CA GLN A 198 -7.07 16.77 12.76
C GLN A 198 -8.43 16.26 12.24
N GLY A 199 -9.30 15.77 13.13
CA GLY A 199 -10.65 15.30 12.83
C GLY A 199 -10.74 13.89 12.25
N TYR A 200 -9.64 13.33 11.74
CA TYR A 200 -9.59 11.97 11.16
C TYR A 200 -8.34 11.22 11.62
N MET A 201 -8.44 9.90 11.82
CA MET A 201 -7.29 9.09 12.21
C MET A 201 -6.22 9.06 11.12
N VAL A 202 -6.62 8.99 9.85
CA VAL A 202 -5.70 9.00 8.71
C VAL A 202 -6.07 10.16 7.79
N GLN A 203 -5.08 10.96 7.44
CA GLN A 203 -5.20 12.01 6.41
C GLN A 203 -4.21 11.76 5.30
N PHE A 204 -4.64 11.98 4.07
CA PHE A 204 -3.78 11.89 2.89
C PHE A 204 -3.41 13.29 2.39
N GLY A 205 -2.21 13.40 1.83
CA GLY A 205 -1.70 14.62 1.23
C GLY A 205 -0.85 14.32 0.00
N GLY A 206 -0.38 15.38 -0.66
CA GLY A 206 0.34 15.26 -1.93
C GLY A 206 -0.58 14.87 -3.08
N ALA A 207 -0.01 14.27 -4.13
CA ALA A 207 -0.68 13.99 -5.38
C ALA A 207 -0.05 12.81 -6.14
N ILE A 208 -0.88 12.13 -6.92
CA ILE A 208 -0.44 11.16 -7.93
C ILE A 208 -0.60 11.74 -9.32
N GLN A 209 0.29 11.39 -10.24
CA GLN A 209 0.20 11.84 -11.62
C GLN A 209 -0.70 10.92 -12.46
N SER A 210 -0.58 9.61 -12.25
CA SER A 210 -1.35 8.63 -13.00
C SER A 210 -1.37 7.25 -12.33
N ILE A 211 -2.36 6.45 -12.73
CA ILE A 211 -2.41 5.00 -12.54
C ILE A 211 -2.47 4.41 -13.95
N CYS A 212 -1.47 3.59 -14.29
CA CYS A 212 -1.31 3.04 -15.64
C CYS A 212 -1.29 4.13 -16.72
N GLY A 213 -0.59 5.24 -16.46
CA GLY A 213 -0.60 6.42 -17.32
C GLY A 213 0.23 6.34 -18.60
N THR A 214 1.03 5.31 -18.81
CA THR A 214 1.87 5.18 -20.00
C THR A 214 1.12 4.46 -21.14
N GLY A 215 1.45 4.81 -22.39
CA GLY A 215 0.85 4.19 -23.58
C GLY A 215 -0.68 4.13 -23.55
N SER A 216 -1.25 2.95 -23.85
CA SER A 216 -2.69 2.66 -23.80
C SER A 216 -3.20 2.27 -22.41
N GLY A 217 -2.34 2.21 -21.38
CA GLY A 217 -2.69 1.71 -20.06
C GLY A 217 -2.18 0.30 -19.77
N CYS A 218 -2.56 -0.23 -18.60
CA CYS A 218 -2.21 -1.57 -18.16
C CYS A 218 -3.37 -2.53 -18.46
N PRO A 219 -3.12 -3.71 -19.04
CA PRO A 219 -4.17 -4.67 -19.32
C PRO A 219 -4.77 -5.21 -18.03
N ILE A 220 -6.09 -5.28 -17.99
CA ILE A 220 -6.88 -5.98 -16.98
C ILE A 220 -7.81 -6.92 -17.73
N ALA A 221 -7.88 -8.18 -17.31
CA ALA A 221 -8.74 -9.17 -17.94
C ALA A 221 -9.49 -9.98 -16.88
N PHE A 222 -10.82 -9.93 -16.92
CA PHE A 222 -11.68 -10.89 -16.22
C PHE A 222 -11.71 -12.17 -17.02
N VAL A 223 -11.20 -13.27 -16.46
CA VAL A 223 -10.94 -14.51 -17.19
C VAL A 223 -12.02 -15.54 -16.88
N SER A 224 -12.48 -16.24 -17.92
CA SER A 224 -13.35 -17.40 -17.83
C SER A 224 -12.88 -18.45 -18.82
N GLY A 225 -12.09 -19.41 -18.35
CA GLY A 225 -11.45 -20.42 -19.20
C GLY A 225 -10.60 -19.78 -20.29
N ASN A 226 -10.97 -20.00 -21.56
CA ASN A 226 -10.26 -19.47 -22.73
C ASN A 226 -10.83 -18.14 -23.25
N SER A 227 -11.75 -17.52 -22.51
CA SER A 227 -12.43 -16.28 -22.86
C SER A 227 -12.18 -15.21 -21.80
N SER A 228 -12.23 -13.93 -22.15
CA SER A 228 -12.14 -12.85 -21.19
C SER A 228 -12.95 -11.62 -21.57
N ALA A 229 -13.29 -10.81 -20.56
CA ALA A 229 -13.56 -9.40 -20.75
C ALA A 229 -12.29 -8.64 -20.39
N LYS A 230 -11.62 -8.05 -21.39
CA LYS A 230 -10.33 -7.39 -21.20
C LYS A 230 -10.34 -5.96 -21.71
N PHE A 231 -9.52 -5.14 -21.10
CA PHE A 231 -9.31 -3.73 -21.46
C PHE A 231 -7.97 -3.28 -20.89
N ASP A 232 -7.42 -2.19 -21.44
CA ASP A 232 -6.29 -1.49 -20.87
C ASP A 232 -6.82 -0.34 -20.01
N PHE A 233 -6.62 -0.44 -18.69
CA PHE A 233 -7.00 0.61 -17.75
C PHE A 233 -5.98 1.75 -17.77
N GLN A 234 -6.47 2.97 -17.79
CA GLN A 234 -5.65 4.18 -17.65
C GLN A 234 -6.37 5.25 -16.86
N ALA A 235 -5.67 5.85 -15.91
CA ALA A 235 -6.15 7.01 -15.17
C ALA A 235 -5.04 8.07 -15.07
N LYS A 236 -5.33 9.32 -15.43
CA LYS A 236 -4.37 10.43 -15.49
C LYS A 236 -4.96 11.68 -14.87
N ALA A 237 -4.20 12.36 -14.02
CA ALA A 237 -4.61 13.68 -13.57
C ALA A 237 -4.78 14.63 -14.77
N THR A 238 -5.81 15.49 -14.73
CA THR A 238 -5.97 16.50 -15.78
C THR A 238 -4.96 17.63 -15.66
N ASP A 239 -4.53 17.92 -14.43
CA ASP A 239 -3.43 18.84 -14.16
C ASP A 239 -2.12 18.03 -14.14
N GLN A 240 -1.27 18.25 -15.14
CA GLN A 240 0.00 17.54 -15.25
C GLN A 240 1.10 18.11 -14.36
N ASN A 241 0.92 19.31 -13.83
CA ASN A 241 1.90 19.97 -12.99
C ASN A 241 1.66 19.64 -11.51
N ASN A 242 0.39 19.72 -11.08
CA ASN A 242 0.00 19.48 -9.69
C ASN A 242 -0.52 18.05 -9.43
N GLY A 243 -0.88 17.31 -10.48
CA GLY A 243 -1.41 15.95 -10.35
C GLY A 243 -2.83 15.90 -9.77
N PHE A 244 -3.25 14.69 -9.40
CA PHE A 244 -4.50 14.45 -8.68
C PHE A 244 -4.20 14.54 -7.19
N SER A 245 -4.66 15.61 -6.55
CA SER A 245 -4.44 15.82 -5.12
C SER A 245 -5.15 14.76 -4.28
N LEU A 246 -4.41 14.22 -3.33
CA LEU A 246 -4.90 13.35 -2.26
C LEU A 246 -5.32 14.15 -1.03
N SER A 247 -5.09 15.47 -1.01
CA SER A 247 -5.55 16.33 0.06
C SER A 247 -7.08 16.30 0.18
N GLY A 248 -7.57 16.23 1.42
CA GLY A 248 -8.99 16.11 1.72
C GLY A 248 -9.51 14.67 1.75
N PHE A 249 -8.76 13.71 1.19
CA PHE A 249 -9.01 12.29 1.45
C PHE A 249 -8.59 11.96 2.89
N HIS A 250 -9.38 11.11 3.53
CA HIS A 250 -9.17 10.70 4.91
C HIS A 250 -9.74 9.31 5.15
N ALA A 251 -9.28 8.67 6.22
CA ALA A 251 -9.85 7.42 6.69
C ALA A 251 -9.88 7.40 8.22
N GLY A 252 -10.72 6.53 8.77
CA GLY A 252 -10.79 6.33 10.20
C GLY A 252 -11.59 5.11 10.57
N VAL A 253 -11.73 4.91 11.86
CA VAL A 253 -12.53 3.84 12.44
C VAL A 253 -13.82 4.42 13.01
N ALA A 254 -14.91 3.71 12.79
CA ALA A 254 -16.21 3.93 13.42
C ALA A 254 -16.64 2.63 14.10
N PRO A 255 -17.62 2.67 15.02
CA PRO A 255 -18.11 1.44 15.66
C PRO A 255 -18.58 0.36 14.67
N SER A 256 -18.98 0.73 13.46
CA SER A 256 -19.45 -0.22 12.44
C SER A 256 -18.33 -0.78 11.55
N GLY A 257 -17.12 -0.21 11.58
CA GLY A 257 -16.02 -0.62 10.71
C GLY A 257 -15.08 0.51 10.32
N ILE A 258 -14.41 0.36 9.19
CA ILE A 258 -13.46 1.34 8.65
C ILE A 258 -14.17 2.21 7.62
N TYR A 259 -14.01 3.52 7.70
CA TYR A 259 -14.51 4.43 6.68
C TYR A 259 -13.36 5.14 5.94
N ILE A 260 -13.59 5.42 4.67
CA ILE A 260 -12.72 6.18 3.79
C ILE A 260 -13.57 7.26 3.14
N GLY A 261 -13.07 8.48 3.09
CA GLY A 261 -13.81 9.59 2.52
C GLY A 261 -12.94 10.65 1.87
N ASN A 262 -13.61 11.61 1.24
CA ASN A 262 -13.03 12.84 0.73
C ASN A 262 -13.99 13.99 1.06
N THR A 263 -13.48 15.05 1.66
CA THR A 263 -14.28 16.25 1.93
C THR A 263 -14.19 17.20 0.75
N GLY A 264 -15.34 17.68 0.26
CA GLY A 264 -15.37 18.60 -0.87
C GLY A 264 -15.20 17.88 -2.21
N GLN A 265 -14.73 18.62 -3.22
CA GLN A 265 -14.54 18.10 -4.57
C GLN A 265 -13.08 17.71 -4.77
N SER A 266 -12.85 16.47 -5.23
CA SER A 266 -11.52 15.98 -5.57
C SER A 266 -10.95 16.74 -6.77
N SER A 267 -9.63 16.63 -6.96
CA SER A 267 -9.00 16.97 -8.24
C SER A 267 -9.65 16.19 -9.39
N LYS A 268 -9.50 16.72 -10.61
CA LYS A 268 -10.04 16.08 -11.80
C LYS A 268 -9.08 15.03 -12.38
N MET A 269 -9.64 13.97 -12.92
CA MET A 269 -8.93 12.86 -13.54
C MET A 269 -9.60 12.43 -14.84
N ASN A 270 -8.78 12.10 -15.84
CA ASN A 270 -9.20 11.38 -17.03
C ASN A 270 -9.09 9.89 -16.76
N VAL A 271 -10.17 9.14 -16.96
CA VAL A 271 -10.21 7.69 -16.75
C VAL A 271 -10.68 7.04 -18.04
N GLY A 272 -9.97 6.02 -18.50
CA GLY A 272 -10.26 5.32 -19.74
C GLY A 272 -10.07 3.82 -19.63
N LEU A 273 -10.96 3.10 -20.31
CA LEU A 273 -10.79 1.69 -20.66
C LEU A 273 -10.49 1.67 -22.16
N ASN A 274 -9.24 1.38 -22.50
CA ASN A 274 -8.80 1.29 -23.90
C ASN A 274 -8.83 -0.16 -24.38
N ASN A 275 -8.95 -0.37 -25.69
CA ASN A 275 -8.85 -1.70 -26.29
C ASN A 275 -9.80 -2.73 -25.66
N VAL A 276 -11.04 -2.33 -25.39
CA VAL A 276 -12.03 -3.19 -24.73
C VAL A 276 -12.38 -4.34 -25.68
N MET A 277 -12.30 -5.56 -25.20
CA MET A 277 -12.61 -6.76 -25.95
C MET A 277 -13.35 -7.76 -25.06
N LEU A 278 -14.38 -8.39 -25.61
CA LEU A 278 -15.10 -9.49 -24.98
C LEU A 278 -14.87 -10.77 -25.79
N GLY A 279 -14.62 -11.89 -25.13
CA GLY A 279 -14.40 -13.17 -25.80
C GLY A 279 -12.93 -13.57 -25.88
N ARG A 280 -12.62 -14.48 -26.80
CA ARG A 280 -11.25 -14.88 -27.13
C ARG A 280 -10.76 -14.08 -28.33
N GLU A 281 -9.60 -13.43 -28.20
CA GLU A 281 -9.00 -12.65 -29.29
C GLU A 281 -8.73 -13.53 -30.50
N GLY A 282 -9.02 -13.00 -31.69
CA GLY A 282 -8.82 -13.71 -32.96
C GLY A 282 -9.74 -14.91 -33.16
N ALA A 283 -10.65 -15.22 -32.23
CA ALA A 283 -11.64 -16.26 -32.44
C ALA A 283 -12.57 -15.89 -33.59
N SER A 284 -12.73 -16.79 -34.55
CA SER A 284 -13.63 -16.67 -35.69
C SER A 284 -14.35 -18.00 -35.91
N SER A 285 -15.53 -17.94 -36.53
CA SER A 285 -16.24 -19.11 -37.00
C SER A 285 -16.73 -18.86 -38.42
N PRO A 286 -16.46 -19.77 -39.38
CA PRO A 286 -16.99 -19.64 -40.75
C PRO A 286 -18.51 -19.51 -40.80
N THR A 287 -19.22 -20.02 -39.79
CA THR A 287 -20.69 -20.07 -39.74
C THR A 287 -21.30 -18.98 -38.86
N VAL A 288 -20.50 -18.19 -38.13
CA VAL A 288 -20.97 -17.07 -37.29
C VAL A 288 -20.29 -15.79 -37.78
N PHE A 289 -21.09 -14.84 -38.28
CA PHE A 289 -20.60 -13.61 -38.91
C PHE A 289 -19.57 -13.82 -40.04
N ASN A 290 -19.72 -14.91 -40.81
CA ASN A 290 -18.91 -15.20 -42.01
C ASN A 290 -17.39 -15.13 -41.76
N GLY A 291 -16.92 -15.67 -40.63
CA GLY A 291 -15.49 -15.70 -40.30
C GLY A 291 -14.91 -14.40 -39.75
N LEU A 292 -15.74 -13.40 -39.42
CA LEU A 292 -15.26 -12.19 -38.73
C LEU A 292 -14.53 -12.57 -37.43
N ALA A 293 -13.25 -12.22 -37.34
CA ALA A 293 -12.45 -12.47 -36.16
C ALA A 293 -12.78 -11.48 -35.05
N ASN A 294 -12.87 -11.98 -33.83
CA ASN A 294 -13.08 -11.18 -32.65
C ASN A 294 -11.86 -10.28 -32.35
N GLY A 295 -12.12 -9.02 -32.02
CA GLY A 295 -11.09 -8.01 -31.75
C GLY A 295 -11.62 -6.89 -30.87
N SER A 296 -10.82 -5.84 -30.70
CA SER A 296 -11.19 -4.67 -29.89
C SER A 296 -12.50 -4.04 -30.40
N MET A 297 -13.40 -3.75 -29.47
CA MET A 297 -14.63 -2.99 -29.68
C MET A 297 -14.41 -1.47 -29.54
N GLY A 298 -13.17 -1.04 -29.29
CA GLY A 298 -12.78 0.36 -29.14
C GLY A 298 -12.41 0.73 -27.70
N SER A 299 -12.47 2.02 -27.42
CA SER A 299 -12.12 2.60 -26.13
C SER A 299 -13.26 3.49 -25.64
N PHE A 300 -13.48 3.52 -24.33
CA PHE A 300 -14.40 4.47 -23.71
C PHE A 300 -13.81 5.01 -22.42
N GLY A 301 -14.23 6.21 -22.04
CA GLY A 301 -13.68 6.87 -20.87
C GLY A 301 -14.43 8.14 -20.54
N ALA A 302 -14.00 8.77 -19.46
CA ALA A 302 -14.52 10.02 -18.98
C ALA A 302 -13.37 11.00 -18.75
N ILE A 303 -13.55 12.23 -19.23
CA ILE A 303 -12.54 13.30 -19.18
C ILE A 303 -12.93 14.26 -18.06
N GLY A 304 -11.97 14.62 -17.21
CA GLY A 304 -12.16 15.62 -16.16
C GLY A 304 -13.15 15.20 -15.07
N THR A 305 -13.23 13.91 -14.77
CA THR A 305 -14.07 13.39 -13.70
C THR A 305 -13.51 13.74 -12.33
N SER A 306 -14.39 14.02 -11.38
CA SER A 306 -14.05 14.25 -9.97
C SER A 306 -15.13 13.62 -9.10
N VAL A 307 -14.77 13.25 -7.89
CA VAL A 307 -15.74 12.81 -6.88
C VAL A 307 -15.96 13.95 -5.90
N LYS A 308 -17.20 14.15 -5.47
CA LYS A 308 -17.54 15.11 -4.44
C LYS A 308 -18.10 14.37 -3.23
N ASP A 309 -17.59 14.70 -2.04
CA ASP A 309 -18.06 14.19 -0.75
C ASP A 309 -18.10 12.65 -0.69
N LEU A 310 -17.02 12.00 -1.16
CA LEU A 310 -16.90 10.53 -1.13
C LEU A 310 -17.04 10.03 0.32
N LYS A 311 -17.89 9.03 0.53
CA LYS A 311 -18.03 8.32 1.80
C LYS A 311 -18.20 6.84 1.52
N VAL A 312 -17.23 6.05 1.96
CA VAL A 312 -17.24 4.59 1.88
C VAL A 312 -17.13 4.05 3.30
N ASN A 313 -18.00 3.12 3.67
CA ASN A 313 -17.95 2.42 4.94
C ASN A 313 -17.81 0.92 4.68
N ILE A 314 -16.81 0.30 5.30
CA ILE A 314 -16.49 -1.11 5.17
C ILE A 314 -16.79 -1.75 6.52
N ASN A 315 -17.88 -2.52 6.57
CA ASN A 315 -18.33 -3.22 7.77
C ASN A 315 -17.93 -4.70 7.72
N GLY A 316 -17.84 -5.36 8.88
CA GLY A 316 -17.61 -6.81 8.97
C GLY A 316 -16.15 -7.26 8.88
N LEU A 317 -15.21 -6.35 9.17
CA LEU A 317 -13.81 -6.67 9.44
C LEU A 317 -13.61 -7.15 10.88
#